data_AF-A0A7R9MNZ7-F1
#
_entry.id   AF-A0A7R9MNZ7-F1
#
_cell.length_a   1.000
_cell.length_b   1.000
_cell.length_c   1.000
_cell.angle_alpha   90.00
_cell.angle_beta   90.00
_cell.angle_gamma   90.00
#
_symmetry.space_group_name_H-M   'P 1'
#
loop_
_entity.id
_entity.type
_entity.pdbx_description
1 polymer ?
#
loop_
_entity_poly.entity_id
_entity_poly.type
_entity_poly.pdbx_seq_one_letter_code
_entity_poly.pdbx_strand_id
1 'polypeptide(L)'
;MSYTIDKFWDNRSIAAEDKIHLHFEYVANDATGGRDLRIQIQAPFYDDPHMNDTTPVGSMDKLWDWEVVEVFFLGSDDRYLETEFAPKGQYLLLQLHGAGNVTKYPIPLDTYSAKI
;
A
#
# COMPACT_ATOMS: atom_id res chain seq x y z
N MET A 1 -14.00 -7.02 -1.62
CA MET A 1 -14.42 -5.70 -2.17
C MET A 1 -13.38 -5.28 -3.18
N SER A 2 -13.80 -4.81 -4.36
CA SER A 2 -12.88 -4.40 -5.42
C SER A 2 -12.97 -2.90 -5.68
N TYR A 3 -11.85 -2.29 -6.03
CA TYR A 3 -11.76 -0.89 -6.43
C TYR A 3 -10.81 -0.75 -7.61
N THR A 4 -11.10 0.19 -8.50
CA THR A 4 -10.22 0.53 -9.62
C THR A 4 -9.90 2.01 -9.52
N ILE A 5 -8.62 2.34 -9.46
CA ILE A 5 -8.15 3.71 -9.68
C ILE A 5 -8.13 3.89 -11.20
N ASP A 6 -9.00 4.78 -11.70
CA ASP A 6 -9.16 5.05 -13.13
C ASP A 6 -9.03 6.53 -13.49
N LYS A 7 -8.54 7.34 -12.55
CA LYS A 7 -8.40 8.78 -12.69
C LYS A 7 -7.13 9.31 -12.03
N PHE A 8 -6.60 10.38 -12.61
CA PHE A 8 -5.65 11.27 -11.96
C PHE A 8 -6.33 12.10 -10.87
N TRP A 9 -5.52 12.76 -10.04
CA TRP A 9 -5.97 13.64 -8.95
C TRP A 9 -6.85 14.81 -9.42
N ASP A 10 -6.68 15.24 -10.67
CA ASP A 10 -7.49 16.29 -11.32
C ASP A 10 -8.76 15.75 -12.00
N ASN A 11 -9.15 14.50 -11.68
CA ASN A 11 -10.36 13.82 -12.16
C ASN A 11 -10.35 13.49 -13.67
N ARG A 12 -9.23 13.67 -14.38
CA ARG A 12 -9.05 13.13 -15.75
C ARG A 12 -8.93 11.61 -15.71
N SER A 13 -9.54 10.92 -16.66
CA SER A 13 -9.40 9.47 -16.80
C SER A 13 -7.99 9.08 -17.22
N ILE A 14 -7.52 7.94 -16.71
CA ILE A 14 -6.28 7.30 -17.15
C ILE A 14 -6.55 6.30 -18.27
N ALA A 15 -5.52 5.96 -19.05
CA ALA A 15 -5.63 4.96 -20.11
C ALA A 15 -5.98 3.58 -19.53
N ALA A 16 -6.49 2.66 -20.35
CA ALA A 16 -6.96 1.37 -19.84
C ALA A 16 -5.81 0.52 -19.26
N GLU A 17 -4.65 0.60 -19.89
CA GLU A 17 -3.38 -0.01 -19.51
C GLU A 17 -2.80 0.54 -18.21
N ASP A 18 -3.15 1.78 -17.84
CA ASP A 18 -2.64 2.46 -16.65
C ASP A 18 -3.50 2.24 -15.40
N LYS A 19 -4.62 1.51 -15.53
CA LYS A 19 -5.56 1.28 -14.43
C LYS A 19 -4.95 0.39 -13.36
N ILE A 20 -5.22 0.79 -12.11
CA ILE A 20 -4.79 0.04 -10.93
C ILE A 20 -6.00 -0.64 -10.32
N HIS A 21 -5.92 -1.95 -10.12
CA HIS A 21 -6.97 -2.76 -9.54
C HIS A 21 -6.58 -3.22 -8.14
N LEU A 22 -7.46 -2.95 -7.18
CA LEU A 22 -7.32 -3.38 -5.80
C LEU A 22 -8.44 -4.34 -5.45
N HIS A 23 -8.10 -5.44 -4.76
CA HIS A 23 -9.06 -6.36 -4.16
C HIS A 23 -8.76 -6.54 -2.68
N PHE A 24 -9.79 -6.35 -1.86
CA PHE A 24 -9.76 -6.41 -0.40
C PHE A 24 -10.58 -7.60 0.10
N GLU A 25 -10.00 -8.42 0.96
CA GLU A 25 -10.64 -9.61 1.52
C GLU A 25 -10.24 -9.80 2.98
N TYR A 26 -11.22 -10.06 3.85
CA TYR A 26 -10.93 -10.56 5.19
C TYR A 26 -10.63 -12.06 5.12
N VAL A 27 -9.46 -12.46 5.57
CA VAL A 27 -9.02 -13.86 5.61
C VAL A 27 -8.92 -14.32 7.05
N ALA A 28 -9.32 -15.57 7.34
CA ALA A 28 -9.16 -16.13 8.67
C ALA A 28 -7.67 -16.23 9.03
N ASN A 29 -7.34 -15.88 10.28
CA ASN A 29 -6.00 -16.05 10.83
C ASN A 29 -6.07 -17.06 11.97
N ASP A 30 -5.79 -18.33 11.64
CA ASP A 30 -5.88 -19.44 12.58
C ASP A 30 -4.88 -19.32 13.74
N ALA A 31 -3.75 -18.63 13.53
CA ALA A 31 -2.73 -18.42 14.56
C ALA A 31 -3.19 -17.46 15.67
N THR A 32 -4.03 -16.48 15.33
CA THR A 32 -4.56 -15.50 16.29
C THR A 32 -6.02 -15.75 16.66
N GLY A 33 -6.71 -16.66 15.96
CA GLY A 33 -8.16 -16.84 16.04
C GLY A 33 -8.95 -15.64 15.49
N GLY A 34 -8.27 -14.74 14.78
CA GLY A 34 -8.80 -13.49 14.25
C GLY A 34 -9.00 -13.51 12.74
N ARG A 35 -8.93 -12.32 12.13
CA ARG A 35 -8.93 -12.15 10.68
C ARG A 35 -7.90 -11.11 10.28
N ASP A 36 -7.21 -11.36 9.18
CA ASP A 36 -6.35 -10.39 8.53
C ASP A 36 -7.09 -9.72 7.37
N LEU A 37 -6.66 -8.53 6.98
CA LEU A 37 -7.08 -7.90 5.74
C LEU A 37 -6.04 -8.18 4.67
N ARG A 38 -6.41 -8.97 3.66
CA ARG A 38 -5.61 -9.16 2.46
C ARG A 38 -5.93 -8.06 1.46
N ILE A 39 -4.88 -7.45 0.92
CA ILE A 39 -4.94 -6.49 -0.19
C ILE A 39 -4.19 -7.13 -1.36
N GLN A 40 -4.85 -7.25 -2.50
CA GLN A 40 -4.23 -7.67 -3.75
C GLN A 40 -4.23 -6.48 -4.70
N ILE A 41 -3.06 -6.17 -5.26
CA ILE A 41 -2.84 -5.02 -6.12
C ILE A 41 -2.34 -5.51 -7.47
N GLN A 42 -2.99 -5.07 -8.53
CA GLN A 42 -2.51 -5.20 -9.89
C GLN A 42 -2.39 -3.79 -10.47
N ALA A 43 -1.17 -3.39 -10.78
CA ALA A 43 -0.85 -2.07 -11.29
C ALA A 43 0.12 -2.19 -12.47
N PRO A 44 0.24 -1.15 -13.31
CA PRO A 44 1.39 -0.99 -14.20
C PRO A 44 2.69 -0.94 -13.39
N PHE A 45 3.81 -1.20 -14.06
CA PHE A 45 5.15 -0.98 -13.50
C PHE A 45 5.87 0.02 -14.40
N TYR A 46 6.15 1.20 -13.86
CA TYR A 46 6.79 2.30 -14.60
C TYR A 46 8.31 2.33 -14.39
N ASP A 47 8.81 1.82 -13.26
CA ASP A 47 10.24 1.87 -12.87
C ASP A 47 10.79 3.32 -12.84
N ASP A 48 9.93 4.29 -12.48
CA ASP A 48 10.25 5.72 -12.46
C ASP A 48 9.75 6.39 -11.15
N PRO A 49 10.64 6.86 -10.26
CA PRO A 49 12.09 6.73 -10.37
C PRO A 49 12.57 5.28 -10.20
N HIS A 50 13.68 4.93 -10.87
CA HIS A 50 14.24 3.58 -10.81
C HIS A 50 14.81 3.26 -9.43
N MET A 51 14.19 2.31 -8.73
CA MET A 51 14.71 1.78 -7.47
C MET A 51 15.74 0.69 -7.76
N ASN A 52 16.94 0.81 -7.17
CA ASN A 52 18.01 -0.16 -7.39
C ASN A 52 17.57 -1.60 -7.00
N ASP A 53 17.86 -2.59 -7.84
CA ASP A 53 17.48 -3.99 -7.62
C ASP A 53 18.12 -4.62 -6.37
N THR A 54 19.17 -4.01 -5.82
CA THR A 54 19.80 -4.40 -4.56
C THR A 54 19.13 -3.79 -3.32
N THR A 55 18.12 -2.94 -3.52
CA THR A 55 17.37 -2.35 -2.41
C THR A 55 16.67 -3.47 -1.63
N PRO A 56 16.87 -3.56 -0.30
CA PRO A 56 16.23 -4.60 0.50
C PRO A 56 14.71 -4.58 0.36
N VAL A 57 14.11 -5.76 0.32
CA VAL A 57 12.66 -5.92 0.46
C VAL A 57 12.26 -5.70 1.92
N GLY A 58 11.02 -5.25 2.17
CA GLY A 58 10.49 -5.03 3.51
C GLY A 58 10.12 -3.57 3.81
N SER A 59 10.02 -3.25 5.11
CA SER A 59 9.67 -1.89 5.55
C SER A 59 10.73 -0.88 5.12
N MET A 60 10.32 0.19 4.43
CA MET A 60 11.20 1.25 3.93
C MET A 60 10.57 2.62 4.20
N ASP A 61 11.32 3.51 4.87
CA ASP A 61 10.90 4.89 5.11
C ASP A 61 10.91 5.70 3.80
N LYS A 62 10.03 6.71 3.70
CA LYS A 62 9.91 7.61 2.54
C LYS A 62 9.62 6.88 1.22
N LEU A 63 8.76 5.87 1.26
CA LEU A 63 8.49 5.07 0.07
C LEU A 63 7.73 5.88 -1.01
N TRP A 64 7.01 6.93 -0.62
CA TRP A 64 6.40 7.94 -1.49
C TRP A 64 7.37 8.69 -2.43
N ASP A 65 8.68 8.61 -2.20
CA ASP A 65 9.68 9.12 -3.15
C ASP A 65 9.84 8.20 -4.40
N TRP A 66 9.13 7.06 -4.43
CA TRP A 66 9.16 6.02 -5.47
C TRP A 66 7.75 5.69 -6.00
N GLU A 67 7.69 4.77 -6.97
CA GLU A 67 6.42 4.20 -7.44
C GLU A 67 5.74 3.39 -6.33
N VAL A 68 4.55 3.86 -5.91
CA VAL A 68 3.75 3.22 -4.85
C VAL A 68 2.27 3.20 -5.18
N VAL A 69 1.57 2.22 -4.61
CA VAL A 69 0.13 2.29 -4.39
C VAL A 69 -0.12 2.53 -2.91
N GLU A 70 -0.90 3.56 -2.61
CA GLU A 70 -1.26 3.95 -1.25
C GLU A 70 -2.71 3.58 -0.92
N VAL A 71 -2.94 3.09 0.31
CA VAL A 71 -4.28 2.85 0.87
C VAL A 71 -4.34 3.42 2.28
N PHE A 72 -5.36 4.22 2.54
CA PHE A 72 -5.61 4.83 3.85
C PHE A 72 -6.84 4.20 4.50
N PHE A 73 -6.68 3.71 5.74
CA PHE A 73 -7.78 3.20 6.55
C PHE A 73 -8.12 4.21 7.65
N LEU A 74 -9.25 4.89 7.49
CA LEU A 74 -9.74 5.85 8.47
C LEU A 74 -10.38 5.12 9.67
N GLY A 75 -9.87 5.42 10.86
CA GLY A 75 -10.44 5.02 12.14
C GLY A 75 -11.21 6.17 12.80
N SER A 76 -11.69 5.90 14.02
CA SER A 76 -12.28 6.92 14.89
C SER A 76 -11.22 7.88 15.43
N ASP A 77 -11.63 9.08 15.85
CA ASP A 77 -10.80 9.99 16.66
C ASP A 77 -9.50 10.38 15.92
N ASP A 78 -9.65 10.80 14.66
CA ASP A 78 -8.58 11.19 13.73
C ASP A 78 -7.42 10.20 13.59
N ARG A 79 -7.61 8.94 14.02
CA ARG A 79 -6.64 7.87 13.81
C ARG A 79 -6.81 7.29 12.43
N TYR A 80 -5.69 7.03 11.76
CA TYR A 80 -5.70 6.31 10.49
C TYR A 80 -4.43 5.49 10.33
N LEU A 81 -4.53 4.45 9.50
CA LEU A 81 -3.40 3.67 9.02
C LEU A 81 -3.16 4.07 7.57
N GLU A 82 -1.94 4.51 7.29
CA GLU A 82 -1.41 4.74 5.95
C GLU A 82 -0.57 3.52 5.56
N THR A 83 -0.80 3.00 4.36
CA THR A 83 -0.07 1.85 3.83
C THR A 83 0.37 2.13 2.40
N GLU A 84 1.65 1.93 2.12
CA GLU A 84 2.27 2.12 0.81
C GLU A 84 2.92 0.82 0.36
N PHE A 85 2.78 0.49 -0.93
CA PHE A 85 3.31 -0.76 -1.51
C PHE A 85 4.04 -0.46 -2.81
N ALA A 86 5.34 -0.77 -2.85
CA ALA A 86 6.19 -0.60 -4.03
C ALA A 86 6.34 -1.92 -4.82
N PRO A 87 6.55 -1.85 -6.15
CA PRO A 87 6.54 -3.02 -7.04
C PRO A 87 7.66 -4.04 -6.75
N LYS A 88 8.77 -3.61 -6.13
CA LYS A 88 9.94 -4.46 -5.84
C LYS A 88 9.94 -5.07 -4.42
N GLY A 89 8.83 -5.00 -3.70
CA GLY A 89 8.68 -5.68 -2.40
C GLY A 89 9.05 -4.83 -1.19
N GLN A 90 9.18 -3.51 -1.36
CA GLN A 90 9.19 -2.54 -0.27
C GLN A 90 7.76 -2.16 0.12
N TYR A 91 7.56 -1.85 1.39
CA TYR A 91 6.29 -1.33 1.91
C TYR A 91 6.53 -0.32 3.02
N LEU A 92 5.53 0.48 3.33
CA LEU A 92 5.52 1.39 4.47
C LEU A 92 4.16 1.35 5.15
N LEU A 93 4.14 1.13 6.46
CA LEU A 93 2.92 1.19 7.28
C LEU A 93 3.13 2.18 8.42
N LEU A 94 2.26 3.18 8.49
CA LEU A 94 2.28 4.24 9.49
C LEU A 94 0.93 4.31 10.20
N GLN A 95 0.93 4.22 11.54
CA GLN A 95 -0.27 4.57 12.31
C GLN A 95 -0.18 6.04 12.73
N LEU A 96 -1.18 6.84 12.39
CA LEU A 96 -1.22 8.28 12.64
C LEU A 96 -2.42 8.66 13.51
N HIS A 97 -2.32 9.82 14.17
CA HIS A 97 -3.42 10.46 14.92
C HIS A 97 -3.43 11.95 14.64
N GLY A 98 -4.32 12.38 13.75
CA GLY A 98 -4.28 13.70 13.13
C GLY A 98 -3.30 13.77 11.95
N ALA A 99 -3.31 14.89 11.23
CA ALA A 99 -2.48 15.07 10.04
C ALA A 99 -0.98 15.04 10.38
N GLY A 100 -0.23 14.11 9.79
CA GLY A 100 1.23 14.02 9.89
C GLY A 100 1.79 13.59 11.26
N ASN A 101 0.95 13.24 12.23
CA ASN A 101 1.41 12.83 13.56
C ASN A 101 1.48 11.30 13.66
N VAL A 102 2.66 10.75 13.34
CA VAL A 102 2.95 9.33 13.41
C VAL A 102 3.06 8.87 14.87
N THR A 103 2.25 7.88 15.23
CA THR A 103 2.18 7.29 16.58
C THR A 103 2.81 5.90 16.67
N LYS A 104 2.96 5.20 15.54
CA LYS A 104 3.61 3.88 15.49
C LYS A 104 4.27 3.65 14.13
N TYR A 105 5.57 3.35 14.18
CA TYR A 105 6.42 2.97 13.07
C TYR A 105 7.74 2.37 13.63
N PRO A 106 8.34 1.33 13.02
CA PRO A 106 7.82 0.52 11.92
C PRO A 106 6.71 -0.44 12.35
N ILE A 107 5.82 -0.77 11.41
CA ILE A 107 4.80 -1.81 11.59
C ILE A 107 5.14 -2.92 10.58
N PRO A 108 5.63 -4.09 11.03
CA PRO A 108 5.98 -5.17 10.12
C PRO A 108 4.71 -5.82 9.54
N LEU A 109 4.80 -6.29 8.30
CA LEU A 109 3.84 -7.21 7.69
C LEU A 109 4.32 -8.64 7.87
N ASP A 110 3.45 -9.49 8.41
CA ASP A 110 3.74 -10.93 8.55
C ASP A 110 3.83 -11.62 7.17
N THR A 111 3.03 -11.15 6.21
CA THR A 111 3.04 -11.66 4.83
C THR A 111 3.00 -10.50 3.84
N TYR A 112 4.00 -10.44 2.96
CA TYR A 112 4.01 -9.54 1.80
C TYR A 112 4.79 -10.20 0.66
N SER A 113 4.28 -10.06 -0.57
CA SER A 113 4.98 -10.47 -1.78
C SER A 113 4.60 -9.54 -2.92
N ALA A 114 5.59 -9.25 -3.76
CA ALA A 114 5.44 -8.45 -4.96
C ALA A 114 6.13 -9.16 -6.13
N LYS A 115 5.61 -8.94 -7.34
CA LYS A 115 6.17 -9.46 -8.58
C LYS A 115 5.85 -8.48 -9.70
N ILE A 116 6.82 -8.32 -10.60
CA ILE A 116 6.74 -7.53 -11.83
C ILE A 116 6.53 -8.50 -12.99
#